data_AF-A0A3L6SZ31-F1
#
_entry.id   AF-A0A3L6SZ31-F1
#
_cell.length_a   1.000
_cell.length_b   1.000
_cell.length_c   1.000
_cell.angle_alpha   90.00
_cell.angle_beta   90.00
_cell.angle_gamma   90.00
#
_symmetry.space_group_name_H-M   'P 1'
#
loop_
_entity.id
_entity.type
_entity.pdbx_description
1 polymer ?
#
loop_
_entity_poly.entity_id
_entity_poly.type
_entity_poly.pdbx_seq_one_letter_code
_entity_poly.pdbx_strand_id
1 'polypeptide(L)'
;MVKKNAIRASGKGSKIAGGMRSTFKATKSKDLQLHHLPSDILCGIMSRLTLKEAMRMSILSRKWRRLCKCYPKLVFTRATMRNNNAIVGHRKPMQLRFIRGVNNVMRQLRPTNLDKFVIKFALRKRHTLHINRWVKFSAASRAKHFVLDLCPGQKVSKDTDDTYSFPLDIFNADGCSCVKHLRLGFVLLTLPSNCCGFKNLKKLSLHRVRITGELQGFLPECPVLEWLSITYCRLVGLTISQQLGRLLFLCVKYCILQKLNIQAPNLVKLEYSGDDIIPIVLGEPLKILEAKIQLCSSLDCFDYVFSELVKALSHAQSLSITFSIETEVQGFVKNPSRLIYLRHVVLKIGISGWSETSAGILRLAYLLELAPVLEELVLHMCCFGLASYVWEPSEGGFQLCPHSHLKTVCMTGFHGFHGQLELALYILRNAHIKKKLKLKFTKAWLSFLKLPLPLDEYKEVLALIHQNVIPSMSNPSILCDFLTRSYDIGGVISVMALRGLFILMTQHGLEYPKFYEKLYALLTPAVFMAKHRSVFLQEVDENDSNARGEASQPKKIGADPFNNDEADPAKSGAMCEYLIISNICCLILFSSVLSLAILSDKQSPEKSFSKYDFFKITSLIVG
;
A
#
# COMPACT_ATOMS: atom_id res chain seq x y z
N MET A 1 21.79 7.02 -22.96
CA MET A 1 22.71 6.32 -22.04
C MET A 1 22.34 4.85 -22.06
N VAL A 2 23.06 3.95 -22.75
CA VAL A 2 24.39 3.42 -22.43
C VAL A 2 25.17 3.17 -23.74
N LYS A 3 26.44 3.61 -23.77
CA LYS A 3 27.37 3.55 -24.90
C LYS A 3 27.92 2.12 -25.12
N LYS A 4 28.03 1.71 -26.38
CA LYS A 4 28.82 0.55 -26.83
C LYS A 4 30.26 0.99 -27.05
N ASN A 5 31.23 0.37 -26.36
CA ASN A 5 32.65 0.50 -26.66
C ASN A 5 33.09 -0.64 -27.58
N ALA A 6 33.58 -0.26 -28.76
CA ALA A 6 34.34 -1.13 -29.66
C ALA A 6 35.83 -0.84 -29.44
N ILE A 7 36.62 -1.87 -29.14
CA ILE A 7 38.08 -1.78 -29.07
C ILE A 7 38.64 -2.40 -30.34
N ARG A 8 39.35 -1.57 -31.10
CA ARG A 8 40.11 -1.89 -32.32
C ARG A 8 41.56 -2.10 -31.87
N ALA A 9 42.11 -3.31 -32.03
CA ALA A 9 43.51 -3.58 -31.73
C ALA A 9 44.28 -3.85 -33.03
N SER A 10 45.18 -2.93 -33.39
CA SER A 10 46.23 -3.09 -34.39
C SER A 10 47.49 -3.63 -33.71
N GLY A 11 47.96 -4.80 -34.10
CA GLY A 11 49.23 -5.37 -33.62
C GLY A 11 50.25 -5.44 -34.75
N LYS A 12 51.27 -4.56 -34.69
CA LYS A 12 52.52 -4.64 -35.45
C LYS A 12 53.32 -5.86 -35.00
N GLY A 13 54.02 -6.48 -35.95
CA GLY A 13 54.87 -7.65 -35.69
C GLY A 13 56.13 -7.34 -34.89
N SER A 14 56.62 -8.35 -34.19
CA SER A 14 58.02 -8.50 -33.82
C SER A 14 58.37 -9.99 -33.82
N LYS A 15 59.47 -10.33 -34.49
CA LYS A 15 60.08 -11.66 -34.55
C LYS A 15 60.96 -11.87 -33.32
N ILE A 16 60.82 -12.99 -32.62
CA ILE A 16 61.92 -13.62 -31.89
C ILE A 16 61.84 -15.14 -32.12
N ALA A 17 62.98 -15.70 -32.51
CA ALA A 17 63.21 -17.12 -32.79
C ALA A 17 63.50 -17.90 -31.50
N GLY A 18 63.18 -19.19 -31.49
CA GLY A 18 63.58 -20.13 -30.43
C GLY A 18 62.71 -21.37 -30.44
N GLY A 19 63.25 -22.50 -30.90
CA GLY A 19 62.50 -23.72 -31.17
C GLY A 19 62.07 -24.51 -29.93
N MET A 20 60.99 -25.25 -30.09
CA MET A 20 60.85 -26.63 -29.60
C MET A 20 59.65 -27.25 -30.35
N ARG A 21 59.91 -28.10 -31.36
CA ARG A 21 58.88 -28.92 -31.98
C ARG A 21 58.51 -30.03 -30.99
N SER A 22 57.48 -29.83 -30.16
CA SER A 22 56.80 -30.94 -29.49
C SER A 22 55.59 -31.36 -30.35
N THR A 23 55.71 -32.51 -30.97
CA THR A 23 54.64 -33.23 -31.66
C THR A 23 53.54 -33.63 -30.69
N PHE A 24 52.56 -32.76 -30.45
CA PHE A 24 51.25 -33.20 -30.01
C PHE A 24 50.46 -33.60 -31.25
N LYS A 25 50.42 -34.91 -31.55
CA LYS A 25 49.35 -35.48 -32.38
C LYS A 25 48.04 -35.13 -31.66
N ALA A 26 47.37 -34.08 -32.11
CA ALA A 26 45.96 -33.90 -31.82
C ALA A 26 45.24 -35.08 -32.47
N THR A 27 45.00 -36.13 -31.68
CA THR A 27 43.92 -37.07 -31.94
C THR A 27 42.70 -36.19 -32.15
N LYS A 28 42.21 -36.13 -33.40
CA LYS A 28 40.92 -35.52 -33.73
C LYS A 28 39.93 -36.09 -32.72
N SER A 29 39.54 -35.30 -31.72
CA SER A 29 38.32 -35.57 -30.98
C SER A 29 37.27 -35.72 -32.07
N LYS A 30 36.68 -36.91 -32.22
CA LYS A 30 35.55 -37.11 -33.11
C LYS A 30 34.55 -36.06 -32.69
N ASP A 31 34.40 -34.99 -33.49
CA ASP A 31 33.48 -33.90 -33.21
C ASP A 31 32.17 -34.54 -32.76
N LEU A 32 31.77 -34.30 -31.50
CA LEU A 32 30.50 -34.75 -30.96
C LEU A 32 29.41 -33.97 -31.71
N GLN A 33 29.10 -34.42 -32.92
CA GLN A 33 28.11 -33.77 -33.76
C GLN A 33 26.77 -33.92 -33.07
N LEU A 34 26.06 -32.80 -32.91
CA LEU A 34 24.82 -32.70 -32.13
C LEU A 34 23.77 -33.76 -32.52
N HIS A 35 23.81 -34.28 -33.75
CA HIS A 35 22.88 -35.32 -34.22
C HIS A 35 23.19 -36.74 -33.72
N HIS A 36 24.38 -36.98 -33.17
CA HIS A 36 24.76 -38.25 -32.53
C HIS A 36 24.22 -38.39 -31.10
N LEU A 37 23.67 -37.32 -30.51
CA LEU A 37 23.04 -37.39 -29.20
C LEU A 37 21.82 -38.33 -29.21
N PRO A 38 21.60 -39.08 -28.11
CA PRO A 38 20.39 -39.85 -27.85
C PRO A 38 19.09 -39.05 -28.07
N SER A 39 18.03 -39.72 -28.53
CA SER A 39 16.78 -39.05 -28.94
C SER A 39 16.06 -38.34 -27.77
N ASP A 40 16.18 -38.88 -26.56
CA ASP A 40 15.71 -38.30 -25.30
C ASP A 40 16.41 -36.97 -24.97
N ILE A 41 17.74 -36.90 -25.11
CA ILE A 41 18.50 -35.64 -24.92
C ILE A 41 18.08 -34.61 -25.97
N LEU A 42 17.93 -35.04 -27.23
CA LEU A 42 17.48 -34.16 -28.32
C LEU A 42 16.05 -33.64 -28.10
N CYS A 43 15.14 -34.48 -27.61
CA CYS A 43 13.81 -34.08 -27.16
C CYS A 43 13.88 -33.08 -26.01
N GLY A 44 14.78 -33.31 -25.04
CA GLY A 44 15.07 -32.41 -23.93
C GLY A 44 15.50 -31.02 -24.41
N ILE A 45 16.47 -30.96 -25.31
CA ILE A 45 16.93 -29.70 -25.94
C ILE A 45 15.77 -29.03 -26.68
N MET A 46 15.06 -29.78 -27.54
CA MET A 46 13.94 -29.28 -28.34
C MET A 46 12.84 -28.65 -27.47
N SER A 47 12.54 -29.24 -26.32
CA SER A 47 11.49 -28.75 -25.40
C SER A 47 11.78 -27.39 -24.73
N ARG A 48 13.05 -26.97 -24.76
CA ARG A 48 13.57 -25.72 -24.17
C ARG A 48 13.74 -24.60 -25.19
N LEU A 49 13.80 -24.95 -26.48
CA LEU A 49 13.88 -23.97 -27.57
C LEU A 49 12.56 -23.23 -27.77
N THR A 50 12.62 -22.04 -28.35
CA THR A 50 11.44 -21.36 -28.90
C THR A 50 10.99 -22.04 -30.19
N LEU A 51 9.73 -21.81 -30.60
CA LEU A 51 9.22 -22.32 -31.88
C LEU A 51 10.12 -21.91 -33.06
N LYS A 52 10.61 -20.66 -33.09
CA LYS A 52 11.49 -20.20 -34.18
C LYS A 52 12.82 -20.94 -34.20
N GLU A 53 13.43 -21.13 -33.03
CA GLU A 53 14.70 -21.86 -32.92
C GLU A 53 14.53 -23.33 -33.28
N ALA A 54 13.48 -23.97 -32.75
CA ALA A 54 13.12 -25.34 -33.14
C ALA A 54 13.02 -25.48 -34.65
N MET A 55 12.27 -24.58 -35.32
CA MET A 55 12.16 -24.61 -36.78
C MET A 55 13.49 -24.38 -37.50
N ARG A 56 14.41 -23.57 -36.96
CA ARG A 56 15.77 -23.43 -37.52
C ARG A 56 16.60 -24.70 -37.34
N MET A 57 16.50 -25.35 -36.18
CA MET A 57 17.17 -26.63 -35.92
C MET A 57 16.72 -27.72 -36.90
N SER A 58 15.47 -27.67 -37.38
CA SER A 58 14.93 -28.61 -38.37
C SER A 58 15.72 -28.64 -39.70
N ILE A 59 16.49 -27.58 -39.99
CA ILE A 59 17.30 -27.44 -41.19
C ILE A 59 18.61 -28.24 -41.05
N LEU A 60 19.11 -28.39 -39.82
CA LEU A 60 20.44 -28.96 -39.55
C LEU A 60 20.53 -30.48 -39.80
N SER A 61 19.43 -31.23 -39.67
CA SER A 61 19.43 -32.67 -40.00
C SER A 61 18.01 -33.24 -40.19
N ARG A 62 17.93 -34.45 -40.78
CA ARG A 62 16.67 -35.21 -40.86
C ARG A 62 16.11 -35.59 -39.48
N LYS A 63 16.98 -35.85 -38.49
CA LYS A 63 16.58 -36.21 -37.11
C LYS A 63 15.90 -35.03 -36.42
N TRP A 64 16.55 -33.86 -36.49
CA TRP A 64 15.98 -32.59 -36.01
C TRP A 64 14.68 -32.24 -36.72
N ARG A 65 14.61 -32.42 -38.05
CA ARG A 65 13.36 -32.23 -38.81
C ARG A 65 12.21 -33.11 -38.33
N ARG A 66 12.48 -34.38 -38.00
CA ARG A 66 11.47 -35.29 -37.43
C ARG A 66 11.03 -34.84 -36.04
N LEU A 67 11.97 -34.46 -35.17
CA LEU A 67 11.66 -33.98 -33.82
C LEU A 67 10.82 -32.69 -33.84
N CYS A 68 11.12 -31.76 -34.77
CA CYS A 68 10.33 -30.54 -34.93
C CYS A 68 8.87 -30.81 -35.31
N LYS A 69 8.57 -31.88 -36.05
CA LYS A 69 7.18 -32.25 -36.39
C LYS A 69 6.34 -32.59 -35.16
N CYS A 70 6.99 -33.00 -34.06
CA CYS A 70 6.39 -33.37 -32.79
C CYS A 70 6.64 -32.30 -31.70
N TYR A 71 6.89 -31.06 -32.11
CA TYR A 71 7.27 -29.99 -31.17
C TYR A 71 6.13 -29.69 -30.17
N PRO A 72 6.37 -29.77 -28.85
CA PRO A 72 5.29 -29.89 -27.85
C PRO A 72 4.59 -28.57 -27.47
N LYS A 73 5.16 -27.41 -27.83
CA LYS A 73 4.73 -26.09 -27.29
C LYS A 73 4.49 -25.04 -28.38
N LEU A 74 3.29 -25.00 -28.95
CA LEU A 74 2.93 -24.03 -29.97
C LEU A 74 2.39 -22.74 -29.35
N VAL A 75 3.13 -21.63 -29.52
CA VAL A 75 2.75 -20.31 -29.01
C VAL A 75 2.73 -19.30 -30.14
N PHE A 76 1.52 -18.92 -30.55
CA PHE A 76 1.24 -17.98 -31.62
C PHE A 76 0.75 -16.65 -31.03
N THR A 77 1.61 -15.64 -31.05
CA THR A 77 1.31 -14.27 -30.62
C THR A 77 1.82 -13.29 -31.66
N ARG A 78 1.47 -12.01 -31.52
CA ARG A 78 2.07 -10.96 -32.36
C ARG A 78 3.60 -10.99 -32.33
N ALA A 79 4.20 -11.25 -31.18
CA ALA A 79 5.65 -11.29 -31.01
C ALA A 79 6.28 -12.54 -31.67
N THR A 80 5.68 -13.72 -31.49
CA THR A 80 6.22 -14.96 -32.06
C THR A 80 6.03 -15.04 -33.57
N MET A 81 5.01 -14.37 -34.12
CA MET A 81 4.72 -14.38 -35.56
C MET A 81 5.29 -13.17 -36.31
N ARG A 82 5.97 -12.23 -35.63
CA ARG A 82 6.65 -11.11 -36.28
C ARG A 82 7.82 -11.64 -37.12
N ASN A 83 7.77 -11.41 -38.43
CA ASN A 83 8.89 -11.68 -39.33
C ASN A 83 9.75 -10.41 -39.43
N ASN A 84 11.07 -10.52 -39.24
CA ASN A 84 12.00 -9.38 -39.30
C ASN A 84 12.23 -8.90 -40.75
N ASN A 85 11.87 -9.69 -41.75
CA ASN A 85 12.15 -9.40 -43.16
C ASN A 85 10.98 -8.75 -43.92
N ALA A 86 10.07 -8.05 -43.22
CA ALA A 86 8.98 -7.38 -43.90
C ALA A 86 9.43 -6.01 -44.38
N ILE A 87 9.99 -6.00 -45.59
CA ILE A 87 10.23 -4.81 -46.40
C ILE A 87 8.97 -3.95 -46.41
N VAL A 88 9.18 -2.65 -46.20
CA VAL A 88 8.19 -1.58 -46.31
C VAL A 88 7.61 -1.64 -47.73
N GLY A 89 6.39 -2.17 -47.86
CA GLY A 89 5.74 -2.28 -49.17
C GLY A 89 4.51 -3.18 -49.12
N HIS A 90 3.34 -2.60 -49.35
CA HIS A 90 1.99 -3.21 -49.43
C HIS A 90 1.36 -3.74 -48.12
N ARG A 91 0.38 -2.94 -47.68
CA ARG A 91 -0.53 -3.06 -46.53
C ARG A 91 -1.43 -4.30 -46.55
N LYS A 92 -0.89 -5.52 -46.43
CA LYS A 92 -1.77 -6.64 -46.00
C LYS A 92 -2.18 -6.42 -44.54
N PRO A 93 -3.48 -6.44 -44.19
CA PRO A 93 -3.91 -6.25 -42.81
C PRO A 93 -3.18 -7.25 -41.91
N MET A 94 -2.67 -6.76 -40.78
CA MET A 94 -1.81 -7.51 -39.85
C MET A 94 -2.38 -8.89 -39.47
N GLN A 95 -3.71 -9.01 -39.47
CA GLN A 95 -4.47 -10.26 -39.27
C GLN A 95 -4.18 -11.33 -40.32
N LEU A 96 -4.17 -10.99 -41.61
CA LEU A 96 -3.91 -11.96 -42.69
C LEU A 96 -2.49 -12.52 -42.61
N ARG A 97 -1.50 -11.68 -42.26
CA ARG A 97 -0.11 -12.12 -42.06
C ARG A 97 0.00 -13.09 -40.89
N PHE A 98 -0.68 -12.79 -39.78
CA PHE A 98 -0.74 -13.68 -38.63
C PHE A 98 -1.38 -15.03 -39.01
N ILE A 99 -2.56 -15.00 -39.62
CA ILE A 99 -3.30 -16.20 -40.07
C ILE A 99 -2.43 -17.07 -40.99
N ARG A 100 -1.82 -16.46 -42.03
CA ARG A 100 -0.94 -17.18 -42.94
C ARG A 100 0.25 -17.81 -42.22
N GLY A 101 0.86 -17.08 -41.29
CA GLY A 101 1.96 -17.59 -40.48
C GLY A 101 1.55 -18.81 -39.66
N VAL A 102 0.42 -18.75 -38.95
CA VAL A 102 -0.09 -19.87 -38.14
C VAL A 102 -0.40 -21.08 -39.03
N ASN A 103 -1.11 -20.85 -40.14
CA ASN A 103 -1.45 -21.91 -41.11
C ASN A 103 -0.19 -22.55 -41.73
N ASN A 104 0.86 -21.78 -42.00
CA ASN A 104 2.12 -22.30 -42.53
C ASN A 104 2.81 -23.22 -41.52
N VAL A 105 2.86 -22.84 -40.25
CA VAL A 105 3.45 -23.66 -39.20
C VAL A 105 2.65 -24.94 -39.00
N MET A 106 1.32 -24.85 -38.89
CA MET A 106 0.46 -26.03 -38.69
C MET A 106 0.56 -27.06 -39.80
N ARG A 107 0.70 -26.61 -41.06
CA ARG A 107 0.88 -27.53 -42.21
C ARG A 107 2.16 -28.37 -42.11
N GLN A 108 3.16 -27.93 -41.34
CA GLN A 108 4.43 -28.63 -41.18
C GLN A 108 4.44 -29.59 -39.98
N LEU A 109 3.45 -29.52 -39.11
CA LEU A 109 3.39 -30.23 -37.83
C LEU A 109 2.38 -31.38 -37.88
N ARG A 110 2.63 -32.43 -37.07
CA ARG A 110 1.66 -33.49 -36.84
C ARG A 110 0.79 -33.14 -35.62
N PRO A 111 -0.52 -33.41 -35.67
CA PRO A 111 -1.41 -33.15 -34.54
C PRO A 111 -1.27 -34.27 -33.49
N THR A 112 -0.14 -34.36 -32.81
CA THR A 112 0.12 -35.44 -31.83
C THR A 112 0.87 -34.90 -30.62
N ASN A 113 0.35 -35.18 -29.41
CA ASN A 113 0.99 -34.94 -28.11
C ASN A 113 1.46 -33.50 -27.85
N LEU A 114 0.60 -32.51 -28.13
CA LEU A 114 0.88 -31.14 -27.74
C LEU A 114 0.73 -30.97 -26.22
N ASP A 115 1.76 -30.43 -25.58
CA ASP A 115 1.66 -30.01 -24.19
C ASP A 115 0.91 -28.67 -24.11
N LYS A 116 1.27 -27.73 -24.99
CA LYS A 116 0.77 -26.36 -24.96
C LYS A 116 0.45 -25.82 -26.33
N PHE A 117 -0.74 -25.25 -26.48
CA PHE A 117 -1.23 -24.61 -27.68
C PHE A 117 -1.86 -23.26 -27.34
N VAL A 118 -1.26 -22.18 -27.84
CA VAL A 118 -1.64 -20.80 -27.48
C VAL A 118 -1.81 -19.97 -28.73
N ILE A 119 -2.95 -19.31 -28.85
CA ILE A 119 -3.22 -18.27 -29.85
C ILE A 119 -3.63 -17.02 -29.10
N LYS A 120 -2.84 -15.95 -29.23
CA LYS A 120 -3.17 -14.62 -28.71
C LYS A 120 -3.07 -13.58 -29.80
N PHE A 121 -4.20 -13.26 -30.41
CA PHE A 121 -4.26 -12.27 -31.48
C PHE A 121 -5.69 -11.79 -31.70
N ALA A 122 -5.86 -10.48 -31.90
CA ALA A 122 -7.15 -9.86 -32.16
C ALA A 122 -7.76 -10.37 -33.49
N LEU A 123 -8.66 -11.35 -33.39
CA LEU A 123 -9.47 -11.90 -34.46
C LEU A 123 -10.94 -11.81 -34.08
N ARG A 124 -11.81 -12.13 -35.04
CA ARG A 124 -13.22 -11.73 -35.09
C ARG A 124 -14.05 -12.80 -35.80
N LYS A 125 -15.37 -12.72 -35.74
CA LYS A 125 -16.32 -13.69 -36.32
C LYS A 125 -16.03 -13.97 -37.80
N ARG A 126 -15.62 -12.97 -38.59
CA ARG A 126 -15.20 -13.15 -39.99
C ARG A 126 -14.04 -14.13 -40.22
N HIS A 127 -13.26 -14.44 -39.19
CA HIS A 127 -12.11 -15.36 -39.27
C HIS A 127 -12.44 -16.77 -38.73
N THR A 128 -13.72 -17.07 -38.46
CA THR A 128 -14.22 -18.33 -37.88
C THR A 128 -13.64 -19.56 -38.58
N LEU A 129 -13.57 -19.56 -39.92
CA LEU A 129 -13.03 -20.69 -40.68
C LEU A 129 -11.58 -21.03 -40.32
N HIS A 130 -10.73 -20.02 -40.07
CA HIS A 130 -9.35 -20.25 -39.64
C HIS A 130 -9.28 -20.67 -38.18
N ILE A 131 -10.04 -20.00 -37.31
CA ILE A 131 -10.05 -20.30 -35.87
C ILE A 131 -10.55 -21.73 -35.63
N ASN A 132 -11.62 -22.16 -36.30
CA ASN A 132 -12.13 -23.54 -36.25
C ASN A 132 -11.08 -24.57 -36.66
N ARG A 133 -10.30 -24.30 -37.71
CA ARG A 133 -9.20 -25.20 -38.11
C ARG A 133 -8.15 -25.33 -37.01
N TRP A 134 -7.82 -24.23 -36.34
CA TRP A 134 -6.83 -24.21 -35.25
C TRP A 134 -7.33 -24.92 -33.99
N VAL A 135 -8.61 -24.72 -33.64
CA VAL A 135 -9.27 -25.41 -32.54
C VAL A 135 -9.28 -26.92 -32.79
N LYS A 136 -9.75 -27.37 -33.97
CA LYS A 136 -9.73 -28.78 -34.39
C LYS A 136 -8.32 -29.38 -34.34
N PHE A 137 -7.31 -28.65 -34.84
CA PHE A 137 -5.92 -29.09 -34.77
C PHE A 137 -5.45 -29.31 -33.32
N SER A 138 -5.80 -28.39 -32.42
CA SER A 138 -5.40 -28.49 -31.00
C SER A 138 -6.09 -29.64 -30.26
N ALA A 139 -7.37 -29.89 -30.56
CA ALA A 139 -8.13 -31.00 -30.01
C ALA A 139 -7.59 -32.35 -30.50
N ALA A 140 -7.37 -32.49 -31.81
CA ALA A 140 -6.74 -33.68 -32.41
C ALA A 140 -5.35 -33.96 -31.82
N SER A 141 -4.62 -32.91 -31.46
CA SER A 141 -3.29 -33.01 -30.82
C SER A 141 -3.32 -33.38 -29.33
N ARG A 142 -4.52 -33.56 -28.74
CA ARG A 142 -4.74 -33.83 -27.32
C ARG A 142 -4.04 -32.81 -26.40
N ALA A 143 -4.14 -31.52 -26.75
CA ALA A 143 -3.46 -30.45 -26.05
C ALA A 143 -3.84 -30.37 -24.56
N LYS A 144 -2.84 -30.39 -23.65
CA LYS A 144 -3.08 -30.25 -22.20
C LYS A 144 -3.35 -28.81 -21.77
N HIS A 145 -2.72 -27.84 -22.44
CA HIS A 145 -2.87 -26.42 -22.16
C HIS A 145 -3.34 -25.69 -23.40
N PHE A 146 -4.61 -25.30 -23.43
CA PHE A 146 -5.21 -24.59 -24.56
C PHE A 146 -5.54 -23.14 -24.17
N VAL A 147 -5.05 -22.19 -24.98
CA VAL A 147 -5.32 -20.76 -24.80
C VAL A 147 -5.77 -20.19 -26.14
N LEU A 148 -6.98 -19.64 -26.17
CA LEU A 148 -7.50 -18.86 -27.29
C LEU A 148 -7.90 -17.48 -26.76
N ASP A 149 -7.07 -16.48 -27.01
CA ASP A 149 -7.27 -15.10 -26.58
C ASP A 149 -7.40 -14.19 -27.80
N LEU A 150 -8.64 -13.86 -28.16
CA LEU A 150 -9.00 -13.08 -29.33
C LEU A 150 -9.24 -11.60 -29.02
N CYS A 151 -8.92 -11.15 -27.80
CA CYS A 151 -9.20 -9.79 -27.36
C CYS A 151 -8.64 -8.75 -28.33
N PRO A 152 -9.44 -7.73 -28.70
CA PRO A 152 -8.93 -6.61 -29.46
C PRO A 152 -7.84 -5.88 -28.64
N GLY A 153 -6.86 -5.30 -29.34
CA GLY A 153 -5.95 -4.35 -28.69
C GLY A 153 -6.69 -3.06 -28.27
N GLN A 154 -5.97 -2.02 -27.87
CA GLN A 154 -6.53 -0.75 -27.36
C GLN A 154 -7.58 -0.07 -28.27
N LYS A 155 -7.71 -0.45 -29.54
CA LYS A 155 -8.77 0.04 -30.43
C LYS A 155 -10.01 -0.86 -30.27
N VAL A 156 -10.94 -0.45 -29.42
CA VAL A 156 -12.24 -1.10 -29.23
C VAL A 156 -13.17 -0.69 -30.38
N SER A 157 -13.64 -1.64 -31.18
CA SER A 157 -14.80 -1.42 -32.05
C SER A 157 -16.06 -1.49 -31.20
N LYS A 158 -17.02 -0.59 -31.40
CA LYS A 158 -18.32 -0.58 -30.71
C LYS A 158 -19.24 -1.75 -31.07
N ASP A 159 -18.85 -2.58 -32.03
CA ASP A 159 -19.65 -3.69 -32.51
C ASP A 159 -19.60 -4.88 -31.54
N THR A 160 -20.73 -5.17 -30.89
CA THR A 160 -20.83 -6.18 -29.82
C THR A 160 -21.09 -7.60 -30.35
N ASP A 161 -21.52 -7.77 -31.61
CA ASP A 161 -21.90 -9.08 -32.19
C ASP A 161 -20.76 -9.78 -32.98
N ASP A 162 -19.57 -9.19 -33.04
CA ASP A 162 -18.44 -9.72 -33.80
C ASP A 162 -17.63 -10.80 -33.05
N THR A 163 -18.23 -11.47 -32.05
CA THR A 163 -17.58 -12.51 -31.25
C THR A 163 -17.60 -13.87 -31.95
N TYR A 164 -16.48 -14.60 -31.87
CA TYR A 164 -16.37 -15.97 -32.37
C TYR A 164 -17.06 -16.96 -31.42
N SER A 165 -17.93 -17.84 -31.96
CA SER A 165 -18.54 -18.93 -31.22
C SER A 165 -17.54 -20.07 -31.02
N PHE A 166 -17.20 -20.35 -29.77
CA PHE A 166 -16.23 -21.38 -29.41
C PHE A 166 -16.90 -22.76 -29.31
N PRO A 167 -16.49 -23.74 -30.13
CA PRO A 167 -17.10 -25.06 -30.15
C PRO A 167 -16.50 -25.95 -29.04
N LEU A 168 -17.06 -25.87 -27.84
CA LEU A 168 -16.57 -26.57 -26.65
C LEU A 168 -16.55 -28.10 -26.83
N ASP A 169 -17.54 -28.64 -27.53
CA ASP A 169 -17.76 -30.09 -27.75
C ASP A 169 -16.60 -30.79 -28.45
N ILE A 170 -15.81 -30.05 -29.25
CA ILE A 170 -14.68 -30.62 -30.00
C ILE A 170 -13.60 -31.18 -29.05
N PHE A 171 -13.50 -30.66 -27.82
CA PHE A 171 -12.54 -31.17 -26.83
C PHE A 171 -13.07 -32.35 -26.01
N ASN A 172 -14.32 -32.76 -26.25
CA ASN A 172 -15.04 -33.73 -25.45
C ASN A 172 -15.73 -34.83 -26.27
N ALA A 173 -15.46 -34.91 -27.58
CA ALA A 173 -16.11 -35.86 -28.50
C ALA A 173 -16.02 -37.33 -28.06
N ASP A 174 -14.99 -37.72 -27.31
CA ASP A 174 -14.75 -39.09 -26.83
C ASP A 174 -14.93 -39.24 -25.29
N GLY A 175 -15.53 -38.26 -24.60
CA GLY A 175 -15.69 -38.25 -23.14
C GLY A 175 -14.40 -38.20 -22.31
N CYS A 176 -13.24 -38.04 -22.97
CA CYS A 176 -11.91 -38.10 -22.37
C CYS A 176 -11.05 -36.87 -22.72
N SER A 177 -11.46 -35.67 -22.28
CA SER A 177 -10.66 -34.46 -22.50
C SER A 177 -9.30 -34.53 -21.79
N CYS A 178 -8.22 -34.27 -22.54
CA CYS A 178 -6.86 -34.14 -21.99
C CYS A 178 -6.55 -32.72 -21.46
N VAL A 179 -7.49 -31.79 -21.65
CA VAL A 179 -7.28 -30.38 -21.32
C VAL A 179 -7.22 -30.21 -19.81
N LYS A 180 -6.06 -29.77 -19.33
CA LYS A 180 -5.83 -29.41 -17.93
C LYS A 180 -6.03 -27.92 -17.69
N HIS A 181 -5.59 -27.07 -18.62
CA HIS A 181 -5.80 -25.62 -18.54
C HIS A 181 -6.51 -25.12 -19.80
N LEU A 182 -7.64 -24.44 -19.60
CA LEU A 182 -8.43 -23.81 -20.65
C LEU A 182 -8.51 -22.30 -20.38
N ARG A 183 -8.04 -21.49 -21.33
CA ARG A 183 -8.22 -20.03 -21.30
C ARG A 183 -8.90 -19.54 -22.57
N LEU A 184 -10.02 -18.85 -22.40
CA LEU A 184 -10.79 -18.24 -23.48
C LEU A 184 -10.88 -16.73 -23.27
N GLY A 185 -10.60 -15.97 -24.34
CA GLY A 185 -10.61 -14.51 -24.35
C GLY A 185 -11.41 -13.98 -25.53
N PHE A 186 -12.42 -13.14 -25.28
CA PHE A 186 -13.26 -12.50 -26.29
C PHE A 186 -13.93 -13.50 -27.26
N VAL A 187 -14.69 -14.44 -26.70
CA VAL A 187 -15.46 -15.45 -27.44
C VAL A 187 -16.89 -15.54 -26.91
N LEU A 188 -17.79 -16.09 -27.73
CA LEU A 188 -19.10 -16.58 -27.31
C LEU A 188 -18.94 -18.06 -26.94
N LEU A 189 -19.31 -18.42 -25.71
CA LEU A 189 -19.27 -19.78 -25.19
C LEU A 189 -20.70 -20.26 -24.96
N THR A 190 -21.15 -21.20 -25.79
CA THR A 190 -22.41 -21.91 -25.59
C THR A 190 -22.14 -23.17 -24.78
N LEU A 191 -22.84 -23.34 -23.66
CA LEU A 191 -22.76 -24.53 -22.81
C LEU A 191 -23.95 -25.46 -23.12
N PRO A 192 -23.73 -26.61 -23.80
CA PRO A 192 -24.78 -27.60 -24.01
C PRO A 192 -25.36 -28.14 -22.70
N SER A 193 -26.66 -28.49 -22.73
CA SER A 193 -27.41 -29.05 -21.60
C SER A 193 -26.85 -30.39 -21.09
N ASN A 194 -26.15 -31.14 -21.95
CA ASN A 194 -25.63 -32.49 -21.68
C ASN A 194 -24.09 -32.55 -21.72
N CYS A 195 -23.39 -31.45 -21.40
CA CYS A 195 -21.93 -31.46 -21.40
C CYS A 195 -21.37 -32.53 -20.46
N CYS A 196 -20.73 -33.57 -21.00
CA CYS A 196 -19.85 -34.43 -20.20
C CYS A 196 -18.66 -33.58 -19.73
N GLY A 197 -18.42 -33.49 -18.44
CA GLY A 197 -17.42 -32.59 -17.89
C GLY A 197 -15.98 -32.71 -18.39
N PHE A 198 -15.21 -31.63 -18.24
CA PHE A 198 -13.76 -31.68 -18.40
C PHE A 198 -13.11 -32.30 -17.15
N LYS A 199 -13.13 -33.63 -17.06
CA LYS A 199 -12.66 -34.40 -15.89
C LYS A 199 -11.22 -34.12 -15.45
N ASN A 200 -10.36 -33.62 -16.35
CA ASN A 200 -8.95 -33.32 -16.09
C ASN A 200 -8.66 -31.81 -15.92
N LEU A 201 -9.67 -30.95 -16.01
CA LEU A 201 -9.48 -29.50 -16.01
C LEU A 201 -9.16 -28.98 -14.62
N LYS A 202 -7.93 -28.51 -14.44
CA LYS A 202 -7.42 -27.89 -13.23
C LYS A 202 -7.56 -26.37 -13.23
N LYS A 203 -7.49 -25.73 -14.40
CA LYS A 203 -7.53 -24.27 -14.51
C LYS A 203 -8.46 -23.80 -15.62
N LEU A 204 -9.45 -22.99 -15.26
CA LEU A 204 -10.36 -22.33 -16.18
C LEU A 204 -10.21 -20.81 -16.07
N SER A 205 -9.98 -20.15 -17.21
CA SER A 205 -9.88 -18.68 -17.28
C SER A 205 -10.74 -18.15 -18.42
N LEU A 206 -11.76 -17.37 -18.06
CA LEU A 206 -12.68 -16.71 -18.98
C LEU A 206 -12.44 -15.20 -18.89
N HIS A 207 -12.11 -14.57 -20.01
CA HIS A 207 -11.86 -13.13 -20.09
C HIS A 207 -12.69 -12.50 -21.21
N ARG A 208 -13.59 -11.57 -20.88
CA ARG A 208 -14.49 -10.94 -21.88
C ARG A 208 -15.29 -11.98 -22.67
N VAL A 209 -15.77 -13.03 -22.00
CA VAL A 209 -16.52 -14.12 -22.64
C VAL A 209 -18.02 -13.85 -22.48
N ARG A 210 -18.77 -13.95 -23.57
CA ARG A 210 -20.24 -13.99 -23.52
C ARG A 210 -20.64 -15.45 -23.33
N ILE A 211 -21.37 -15.77 -22.27
CA ILE A 211 -21.77 -17.14 -21.96
C ILE A 211 -23.28 -17.27 -22.23
N THR A 212 -23.66 -18.28 -22.99
CA THR A 212 -25.06 -18.69 -23.21
C THR A 212 -25.26 -20.08 -22.60
N GLY A 213 -26.28 -20.23 -21.76
CA GLY A 213 -26.48 -21.42 -20.91
C GLY A 213 -25.97 -21.23 -19.48
N GLU A 214 -26.13 -22.27 -18.66
CA GLU A 214 -25.86 -22.20 -17.22
C GLU A 214 -24.45 -22.67 -16.86
N LEU A 215 -23.58 -21.73 -16.51
CA LEU A 215 -22.26 -22.03 -15.96
C LEU A 215 -22.34 -22.85 -14.65
N GLN A 216 -23.48 -22.75 -13.95
CA GLN A 216 -23.77 -23.43 -12.69
C GLN A 216 -23.80 -24.96 -12.84
N GLY A 217 -24.27 -25.48 -13.99
CA GLY A 217 -24.22 -26.90 -14.30
C GLY A 217 -22.87 -27.37 -14.84
N PHE A 218 -22.10 -26.48 -15.49
CA PHE A 218 -20.81 -26.84 -16.10
C PHE A 218 -19.64 -26.94 -15.12
N LEU A 219 -19.59 -26.08 -14.10
CA LEU A 219 -18.46 -26.06 -13.17
C LEU A 219 -18.35 -27.32 -12.29
N PRO A 220 -19.45 -27.89 -11.77
CA PRO A 220 -19.39 -29.13 -10.99
C PRO A 220 -18.92 -30.35 -11.80
N GLU A 221 -19.17 -30.33 -13.11
CA GLU A 221 -18.66 -31.32 -14.07
C GLU A 221 -17.11 -31.28 -14.22
N CYS A 222 -16.42 -30.34 -13.56
CA CYS A 222 -14.97 -30.23 -13.51
C CYS A 222 -14.43 -30.60 -12.11
N PRO A 223 -14.38 -31.90 -11.72
CA PRO A 223 -14.13 -32.33 -10.34
C PRO A 223 -12.71 -32.03 -9.81
N VAL A 224 -11.76 -31.78 -10.71
CA VAL A 224 -10.36 -31.49 -10.36
C VAL A 224 -9.97 -30.01 -10.51
N LEU A 225 -10.97 -29.12 -10.60
CA LEU A 225 -10.75 -27.69 -10.79
C LEU A 225 -10.11 -27.06 -9.54
N GLU A 226 -8.90 -26.52 -9.71
CA GLU A 226 -8.12 -25.86 -8.66
C GLU A 226 -8.12 -24.33 -8.81
N TRP A 227 -8.35 -23.81 -10.03
CA TRP A 227 -8.27 -22.39 -10.35
C TRP A 227 -9.41 -21.94 -11.26
N LEU A 228 -10.24 -21.02 -10.79
CA LEU A 228 -11.30 -20.39 -11.57
C LEU A 228 -11.07 -18.88 -11.65
N SER A 229 -11.01 -18.35 -12.88
CA SER A 229 -10.90 -16.92 -13.13
C SER A 229 -11.91 -16.48 -14.18
N ILE A 230 -12.81 -15.57 -13.79
CA ILE A 230 -13.84 -14.99 -14.65
C ILE A 230 -13.69 -13.48 -14.60
N THR A 231 -13.44 -12.86 -15.74
CA THR A 231 -13.13 -11.42 -15.79
C THR A 231 -13.83 -10.74 -16.96
N TYR A 232 -14.45 -9.59 -16.73
CA TYR A 232 -15.21 -8.85 -17.75
C TYR A 232 -16.30 -9.67 -18.45
N CYS A 233 -16.95 -10.59 -17.73
CA CYS A 233 -18.03 -11.41 -18.26
C CYS A 233 -19.39 -10.89 -17.76
N ARG A 234 -20.45 -11.06 -18.57
CA ARG A 234 -21.82 -10.76 -18.14
C ARG A 234 -22.47 -12.06 -17.67
N LEU A 235 -22.83 -12.14 -16.39
CA LEU A 235 -23.44 -13.31 -15.77
C LEU A 235 -24.75 -12.87 -15.07
N VAL A 236 -25.86 -13.57 -15.27
CA VAL A 236 -27.11 -13.24 -14.56
C VAL A 236 -26.96 -13.49 -13.05
N GLY A 237 -26.24 -14.56 -12.69
CA GLY A 237 -25.89 -14.94 -11.32
C GLY A 237 -24.91 -16.12 -11.34
N LEU A 238 -24.10 -16.27 -10.29
CA LEU A 238 -23.17 -17.39 -10.13
C LEU A 238 -23.48 -18.09 -8.82
N THR A 239 -24.49 -18.94 -8.85
CA THR A 239 -24.90 -19.80 -7.73
C THR A 239 -24.53 -21.24 -8.05
N ILE A 240 -23.60 -21.81 -7.31
CA ILE A 240 -23.17 -23.20 -7.48
C ILE A 240 -23.54 -23.93 -6.19
N SER A 241 -24.62 -24.71 -6.25
CA SER A 241 -25.14 -25.45 -5.10
C SER A 241 -24.28 -26.65 -4.72
N GLN A 242 -23.42 -27.14 -5.63
CA GLN A 242 -22.55 -28.29 -5.41
C GLN A 242 -21.16 -27.84 -4.93
N GLN A 243 -20.53 -28.64 -4.07
CA GLN A 243 -19.23 -28.32 -3.49
C GLN A 243 -18.08 -28.47 -4.50
N LEU A 244 -17.34 -27.39 -4.73
CA LEU A 244 -16.10 -27.39 -5.51
C LEU A 244 -14.90 -27.73 -4.60
N GLY A 245 -14.84 -28.98 -4.15
CA GLY A 245 -13.92 -29.41 -3.08
C GLY A 245 -12.41 -29.25 -3.35
N ARG A 246 -11.98 -29.10 -4.61
CA ARG A 246 -10.56 -28.89 -4.97
C ARG A 246 -10.21 -27.46 -5.35
N LEU A 247 -11.18 -26.54 -5.34
CA LEU A 247 -10.96 -25.16 -5.75
C LEU A 247 -10.09 -24.43 -4.72
N LEU A 248 -8.91 -23.99 -5.14
CA LEU A 248 -7.94 -23.27 -4.29
C LEU A 248 -7.96 -21.77 -4.54
N PHE A 249 -8.28 -21.35 -5.78
CA PHE A 249 -8.28 -19.95 -6.19
C PHE A 249 -9.54 -19.58 -6.97
N LEU A 250 -10.18 -18.50 -6.56
CA LEU A 250 -11.32 -17.89 -7.23
C LEU A 250 -11.04 -16.42 -7.53
N CYS A 251 -11.18 -16.03 -8.79
CA CYS A 251 -11.07 -14.64 -9.22
C CYS A 251 -12.29 -14.23 -10.05
N VAL A 252 -13.04 -13.23 -9.59
CA VAL A 252 -14.18 -12.65 -10.29
C VAL A 252 -13.97 -11.13 -10.38
N LYS A 253 -13.76 -10.59 -11.59
CA LYS A 253 -13.45 -9.15 -11.75
C LYS A 253 -14.23 -8.48 -12.86
N TYR A 254 -14.80 -7.31 -12.58
CA TYR A 254 -15.54 -6.47 -13.52
C TYR A 254 -16.64 -7.26 -14.25
N CYS A 255 -17.29 -8.17 -13.52
CA CYS A 255 -18.41 -8.94 -14.04
C CYS A 255 -19.70 -8.24 -13.62
N ILE A 256 -20.67 -8.17 -14.53
CA ILE A 256 -22.04 -7.79 -14.17
C ILE A 256 -22.63 -9.04 -13.53
N LEU A 257 -22.93 -8.99 -12.24
CA LEU A 257 -23.35 -10.11 -11.41
C LEU A 257 -24.26 -9.61 -10.28
N GLN A 258 -25.35 -10.31 -9.96
CA GLN A 258 -26.23 -9.93 -8.84
C GLN A 258 -25.83 -10.57 -7.50
N LYS A 259 -25.26 -11.78 -7.55
CA LYS A 259 -24.88 -12.58 -6.37
C LYS A 259 -23.75 -13.54 -6.71
N LEU A 260 -22.82 -13.70 -5.78
CA LEU A 260 -21.77 -14.72 -5.83
C LEU A 260 -22.02 -15.75 -4.72
N ASN A 261 -22.45 -16.95 -5.08
CA ASN A 261 -22.69 -18.04 -4.14
C ASN A 261 -21.97 -19.30 -4.63
N ILE A 262 -20.86 -19.67 -3.99
CA ILE A 262 -20.05 -20.83 -4.36
C ILE A 262 -19.69 -21.59 -3.10
N GLN A 263 -19.96 -22.89 -3.06
CA GLN A 263 -19.48 -23.74 -1.97
C GLN A 263 -18.06 -24.24 -2.28
N ALA A 264 -17.03 -23.65 -1.66
CA ALA A 264 -15.63 -23.99 -1.91
C ALA A 264 -14.83 -24.11 -0.59
N PRO A 265 -14.90 -25.26 0.10
CA PRO A 265 -14.38 -25.39 1.47
C PRO A 265 -12.84 -25.31 1.59
N ASN A 266 -12.12 -25.63 0.51
CA ASN A 266 -10.66 -25.55 0.46
C ASN A 266 -10.14 -24.30 -0.27
N LEU A 267 -10.98 -23.28 -0.43
CA LEU A 267 -10.59 -22.02 -1.07
C LEU A 267 -9.50 -21.34 -0.24
N VAL A 268 -8.33 -21.12 -0.83
CA VAL A 268 -7.18 -20.48 -0.20
C VAL A 268 -7.14 -18.99 -0.49
N LYS A 269 -7.47 -18.61 -1.73
CA LYS A 269 -7.38 -17.23 -2.19
C LYS A 269 -8.61 -16.78 -2.98
N LEU A 270 -9.17 -15.65 -2.57
CA LEU A 270 -10.29 -14.98 -3.23
C LEU A 270 -9.86 -13.62 -3.79
N GLU A 271 -10.18 -13.36 -5.05
CA GLU A 271 -10.08 -12.03 -5.64
C GLU A 271 -11.42 -11.60 -6.24
N TYR A 272 -12.05 -10.58 -5.68
CA TYR A 272 -13.27 -9.96 -6.21
C TYR A 272 -12.99 -8.51 -6.63
N SER A 273 -13.53 -8.10 -7.78
CA SER A 273 -13.56 -6.69 -8.17
C SER A 273 -14.85 -6.39 -8.92
N GLY A 274 -15.58 -5.34 -8.57
CA GLY A 274 -16.85 -5.01 -9.21
C GLY A 274 -17.30 -3.61 -8.86
N ASP A 275 -18.19 -3.06 -9.68
CA ASP A 275 -18.77 -1.73 -9.46
C ASP A 275 -19.98 -1.83 -8.49
N ASP A 276 -20.69 -2.96 -8.53
CA ASP A 276 -21.87 -3.22 -7.70
C ASP A 276 -21.53 -3.91 -6.36
N ILE A 277 -22.28 -3.53 -5.32
CA ILE A 277 -22.32 -4.22 -4.03
C ILE A 277 -23.20 -5.47 -4.18
N ILE A 278 -22.61 -6.66 -3.97
CA ILE A 278 -23.32 -7.93 -4.16
C ILE A 278 -23.16 -8.85 -2.95
N PRO A 279 -24.14 -9.71 -2.62
CA PRO A 279 -23.93 -10.73 -1.60
C PRO A 279 -22.88 -11.75 -2.04
N ILE A 280 -21.89 -12.01 -1.17
CA ILE A 280 -20.84 -13.01 -1.35
C ILE A 280 -21.03 -14.12 -0.31
N VAL A 281 -21.29 -15.34 -0.77
CA VAL A 281 -21.51 -16.53 0.08
C VAL A 281 -20.56 -17.63 -0.38
N LEU A 282 -19.67 -18.09 0.51
CA LEU A 282 -18.57 -19.00 0.16
C LEU A 282 -18.70 -20.44 0.71
N GLY A 283 -19.76 -20.73 1.47
CA GLY A 283 -20.04 -22.04 2.07
C GLY A 283 -19.02 -22.42 3.15
N GLU A 284 -19.48 -22.95 4.29
CA GLU A 284 -18.61 -23.41 5.38
C GLU A 284 -18.25 -24.91 5.21
N PRO A 285 -17.10 -25.38 5.73
CA PRO A 285 -16.04 -24.63 6.41
C PRO A 285 -15.07 -23.91 5.44
N LEU A 286 -14.63 -22.70 5.78
CA LEU A 286 -13.67 -21.93 4.96
C LEU A 286 -12.23 -22.02 5.47
N LYS A 287 -11.27 -22.18 4.54
CA LYS A 287 -9.81 -22.14 4.80
C LYS A 287 -9.11 -20.98 4.08
N ILE A 288 -9.84 -19.89 3.88
CA ILE A 288 -9.33 -18.73 3.14
C ILE A 288 -8.14 -18.14 3.89
N LEU A 289 -7.00 -18.03 3.23
CA LEU A 289 -5.82 -17.36 3.77
C LEU A 289 -5.78 -15.90 3.33
N GLU A 290 -6.07 -15.63 2.06
CA GLU A 290 -5.97 -14.31 1.46
C GLU A 290 -7.26 -13.94 0.71
N ALA A 291 -7.85 -12.81 1.07
CA ALA A 291 -8.98 -12.25 0.34
C ALA A 291 -8.67 -10.83 -0.12
N LYS A 292 -8.88 -10.56 -1.41
CA LYS A 292 -8.74 -9.25 -2.02
C LYS A 292 -10.04 -8.83 -2.67
N ILE A 293 -10.64 -7.76 -2.17
CA ILE A 293 -11.92 -7.22 -2.62
C ILE A 293 -11.68 -5.79 -3.12
N GLN A 294 -12.22 -5.46 -4.29
CA GLN A 294 -12.19 -4.11 -4.82
C GLN A 294 -13.60 -3.69 -5.25
N LEU A 295 -14.20 -2.81 -4.46
CA LEU A 295 -15.51 -2.21 -4.72
C LEU A 295 -15.26 -0.86 -5.40
N CYS A 296 -15.59 -0.76 -6.68
CA CYS A 296 -15.46 0.46 -7.49
C CYS A 296 -16.76 1.29 -7.44
N SER A 297 -17.35 1.43 -6.26
CA SER A 297 -18.55 2.23 -6.04
C SER A 297 -18.20 3.65 -5.61
N SER A 298 -18.99 4.63 -6.06
CA SER A 298 -18.94 6.00 -5.55
C SER A 298 -19.69 6.18 -4.24
N LEU A 299 -20.51 5.19 -3.84
CA LEU A 299 -21.31 5.23 -2.62
C LEU A 299 -20.48 4.84 -1.39
N ASP A 300 -20.92 5.30 -0.23
CA ASP A 300 -20.44 4.77 1.05
C ASP A 300 -20.67 3.26 1.17
N CYS A 301 -19.58 2.50 1.31
CA CYS A 301 -19.61 1.05 1.39
C CYS A 301 -19.27 0.52 2.79
N PHE A 302 -19.19 1.38 3.81
CA PHE A 302 -18.69 1.02 5.13
C PHE A 302 -19.52 -0.11 5.75
N ASP A 303 -20.84 0.06 5.82
CA ASP A 303 -21.72 -0.93 6.45
C ASP A 303 -21.63 -2.28 5.74
N TYR A 304 -21.68 -2.30 4.41
CA TYR A 304 -21.55 -3.55 3.65
C TYR A 304 -20.23 -4.27 3.92
N VAL A 305 -19.11 -3.53 3.98
CA VAL A 305 -17.79 -4.11 4.23
C VAL A 305 -17.71 -4.71 5.63
N PHE A 306 -18.11 -3.96 6.66
CA PHE A 306 -17.92 -4.37 8.06
C PHE A 306 -19.08 -5.19 8.64
N SER A 307 -20.19 -5.35 7.91
CA SER A 307 -21.28 -6.30 8.24
C SER A 307 -21.20 -7.59 7.41
N GLU A 308 -21.61 -7.53 6.15
CA GLU A 308 -21.79 -8.68 5.27
C GLU A 308 -20.46 -9.31 4.84
N LEU A 309 -19.50 -8.48 4.42
CA LEU A 309 -18.25 -8.98 3.82
C LEU A 309 -17.34 -9.62 4.86
N VAL A 310 -17.21 -8.97 6.02
CA VAL A 310 -16.50 -9.51 7.19
C VAL A 310 -17.08 -10.85 7.62
N LYS A 311 -18.41 -11.02 7.59
CA LYS A 311 -19.06 -12.31 7.89
C LYS A 311 -18.67 -13.40 6.88
N ALA A 312 -18.64 -13.08 5.59
CA ALA A 312 -18.24 -14.01 4.54
C ALA A 312 -16.75 -14.40 4.58
N LEU A 313 -15.90 -13.57 5.20
CA LEU A 313 -14.44 -13.72 5.23
C LEU A 313 -13.88 -13.92 6.65
N SER A 314 -14.70 -14.41 7.57
CA SER A 314 -14.36 -14.55 9.00
C SER A 314 -13.11 -15.37 9.29
N HIS A 315 -12.78 -16.32 8.41
CA HIS A 315 -11.62 -17.21 8.50
C HIS A 315 -10.34 -16.67 7.85
N ALA A 316 -10.39 -15.49 7.21
CA ALA A 316 -9.25 -14.93 6.47
C ALA A 316 -8.13 -14.45 7.40
N GLN A 317 -6.88 -14.76 7.05
CA GLN A 317 -5.69 -14.29 7.79
C GLN A 317 -5.16 -12.95 7.24
N SER A 318 -5.33 -12.72 5.94
CA SER A 318 -4.93 -11.50 5.25
C SER A 318 -6.07 -10.97 4.39
N LEU A 319 -6.44 -9.70 4.62
CA LEU A 319 -7.57 -9.06 3.95
C LEU A 319 -7.13 -7.75 3.29
N SER A 320 -7.38 -7.61 1.99
CA SER A 320 -7.20 -6.35 1.27
C SER A 320 -8.53 -5.89 0.68
N ILE A 321 -9.03 -4.73 1.11
CA ILE A 321 -10.31 -4.19 0.65
C ILE A 321 -10.09 -2.80 0.08
N THR A 322 -10.63 -2.56 -1.11
CA THR A 322 -10.75 -1.21 -1.69
C THR A 322 -12.22 -0.81 -1.71
N PHE A 323 -12.56 0.34 -1.14
CA PHE A 323 -13.94 0.83 -1.04
C PHE A 323 -13.96 2.35 -0.81
N SER A 324 -15.16 2.96 -0.85
CA SER A 324 -15.36 4.40 -0.61
C SER A 324 -16.13 4.62 0.69
N ILE A 325 -15.84 5.73 1.36
CA ILE A 325 -16.60 6.24 2.52
C ILE A 325 -16.88 7.73 2.35
N GLU A 326 -17.99 8.17 2.92
CA GLU A 326 -18.39 9.56 3.03
C GLU A 326 -18.13 10.07 4.46
N THR A 327 -17.57 11.28 4.58
CA THR A 327 -17.18 11.85 5.88
C THR A 327 -18.37 12.29 6.72
N GLU A 328 -19.49 12.64 6.08
CA GLU A 328 -20.72 13.12 6.72
C GLU A 328 -21.54 12.01 7.40
N VAL A 329 -21.36 10.75 7.00
CA VAL A 329 -22.17 9.64 7.52
C VAL A 329 -21.84 9.40 8.99
N GLN A 330 -22.86 9.57 9.84
CA GLN A 330 -22.76 9.37 11.28
C GLN A 330 -23.26 7.99 11.69
N GLY A 331 -22.50 7.31 12.54
CA GLY A 331 -22.86 5.99 13.06
C GLY A 331 -22.75 4.86 12.04
N PHE A 332 -22.92 3.63 12.53
CA PHE A 332 -22.95 2.39 11.76
C PHE A 332 -23.49 1.26 12.64
N VAL A 333 -23.94 0.18 12.02
CA VAL A 333 -24.40 -1.00 12.76
C VAL A 333 -23.20 -1.88 13.12
N LYS A 334 -22.93 -2.06 14.41
CA LYS A 334 -21.90 -3.00 14.88
C LYS A 334 -22.35 -4.44 14.61
N ASN A 335 -21.47 -5.21 13.98
CA ASN A 335 -21.60 -6.64 13.75
C ASN A 335 -21.08 -7.46 14.96
N PRO A 336 -21.79 -8.49 15.43
CA PRO A 336 -21.28 -9.37 16.49
C PRO A 336 -20.10 -10.26 16.06
N SER A 337 -19.90 -10.45 14.75
CA SER A 337 -18.90 -11.37 14.20
C SER A 337 -17.48 -10.83 14.39
N ARG A 338 -16.58 -11.63 14.99
CA ARG A 338 -15.17 -11.25 15.18
C ARG A 338 -14.25 -11.95 14.20
N LEU A 339 -13.27 -11.21 13.69
CA LEU A 339 -12.22 -11.66 12.77
C LEU A 339 -11.04 -12.24 13.57
N ILE A 340 -11.26 -13.37 14.24
CA ILE A 340 -10.31 -13.94 15.22
C ILE A 340 -9.03 -14.53 14.60
N TYR A 341 -8.98 -14.69 13.28
CA TYR A 341 -7.81 -15.20 12.56
C TYR A 341 -7.03 -14.11 11.81
N LEU A 342 -7.58 -12.90 11.75
CA LEU A 342 -7.09 -11.84 10.88
C LEU A 342 -5.85 -11.17 11.47
N ARG A 343 -4.72 -11.28 10.76
CA ARG A 343 -3.42 -10.75 11.19
C ARG A 343 -2.96 -9.56 10.34
N HIS A 344 -3.34 -9.51 9.07
CA HIS A 344 -2.90 -8.47 8.14
C HIS A 344 -4.10 -7.84 7.43
N VAL A 345 -4.20 -6.51 7.49
CA VAL A 345 -5.25 -5.76 6.79
C VAL A 345 -4.66 -4.64 5.96
N VAL A 346 -5.10 -4.56 4.70
CA VAL A 346 -4.80 -3.45 3.80
C VAL A 346 -6.11 -2.83 3.29
N LEU A 347 -6.48 -1.67 3.82
CA LEU A 347 -7.62 -0.91 3.34
C LEU A 347 -7.16 0.18 2.36
N LYS A 348 -7.80 0.26 1.21
CA LYS A 348 -7.64 1.35 0.23
C LYS A 348 -8.95 2.11 0.12
N ILE A 349 -8.97 3.33 0.63
CA ILE A 349 -10.20 4.02 0.96
C ILE A 349 -10.28 5.29 0.13
N GLY A 350 -11.31 5.39 -0.72
CA GLY A 350 -11.72 6.66 -1.30
C GLY A 350 -12.52 7.44 -0.25
N ILE A 351 -12.12 8.69 0.04
CA ILE A 351 -12.79 9.54 1.01
C ILE A 351 -13.41 10.72 0.26
N SER A 352 -14.73 10.84 0.33
CA SER A 352 -15.52 11.95 -0.19
C SER A 352 -16.27 12.69 0.91
N GLY A 353 -16.60 13.96 0.67
CA GLY A 353 -17.31 14.81 1.62
C GLY A 353 -16.44 15.96 2.13
N TRP A 354 -16.95 16.66 3.14
CA TRP A 354 -16.33 17.86 3.72
C TRP A 354 -15.17 17.49 4.64
N SER A 355 -14.16 18.36 4.71
CA SER A 355 -12.99 18.18 5.59
C SER A 355 -13.30 18.38 7.08
N GLU A 356 -14.41 19.04 7.38
CA GLU A 356 -14.85 19.41 8.74
C GLU A 356 -15.48 18.22 9.47
N THR A 357 -16.00 17.23 8.75
CA THR A 357 -16.66 16.06 9.34
C THR A 357 -15.66 14.93 9.57
N SER A 358 -15.57 14.46 10.82
CA SER A 358 -14.68 13.35 11.21
C SER A 358 -15.40 12.00 11.30
N ALA A 359 -16.72 12.04 11.50
CA ALA A 359 -17.54 10.88 11.85
C ALA A 359 -17.33 9.69 10.89
N GLY A 360 -17.40 9.93 9.58
CA GLY A 360 -17.27 8.87 8.58
C GLY A 360 -15.95 8.11 8.62
N ILE A 361 -14.83 8.82 8.83
CA ILE A 361 -13.47 8.26 8.91
C ILE A 361 -13.29 7.51 10.24
N LEU A 362 -13.82 8.05 11.33
CA LEU A 362 -13.73 7.46 12.66
C LEU A 362 -14.38 6.08 12.76
N ARG A 363 -15.37 5.78 11.92
CA ARG A 363 -15.96 4.43 11.84
C ARG A 363 -14.90 3.35 11.59
N LEU A 364 -13.79 3.67 10.92
CA LEU A 364 -12.67 2.73 10.69
C LEU A 364 -12.01 2.24 11.98
N ALA A 365 -12.15 2.97 13.10
CA ALA A 365 -11.70 2.53 14.42
C ALA A 365 -12.31 1.17 14.81
N TYR A 366 -13.53 0.89 14.34
CA TYR A 366 -14.24 -0.36 14.60
C TYR A 366 -13.48 -1.62 14.16
N LEU A 367 -12.59 -1.50 13.15
CA LEU A 367 -11.75 -2.62 12.73
C LEU A 367 -10.90 -3.19 13.88
N LEU A 368 -10.44 -2.34 14.80
CA LEU A 368 -9.65 -2.77 15.96
C LEU A 368 -10.50 -3.58 16.95
N GLU A 369 -11.80 -3.30 17.08
CA GLU A 369 -12.72 -4.10 17.89
C GLU A 369 -13.00 -5.47 17.23
N LEU A 370 -13.14 -5.48 15.90
CA LEU A 370 -13.45 -6.66 15.10
C LEU A 370 -12.31 -7.67 15.02
N ALA A 371 -11.04 -7.21 14.97
CA ALA A 371 -9.89 -8.05 14.68
C ALA A 371 -8.89 -8.08 15.85
N PRO A 372 -9.18 -8.77 16.96
CA PRO A 372 -8.41 -8.66 18.21
C PRO A 372 -6.95 -9.15 18.12
N VAL A 373 -6.61 -9.96 17.11
CA VAL A 373 -5.27 -10.51 16.89
C VAL A 373 -4.53 -9.85 15.74
N LEU A 374 -5.01 -8.69 15.26
CA LEU A 374 -4.41 -7.94 14.17
C LEU A 374 -2.95 -7.57 14.48
N GLU A 375 -2.04 -7.90 13.57
CA GLU A 375 -0.61 -7.62 13.69
C GLU A 375 -0.18 -6.41 12.84
N GLU A 376 -0.77 -6.27 11.66
CA GLU A 376 -0.45 -5.22 10.69
C GLU A 376 -1.69 -4.56 10.12
N LEU A 377 -1.76 -3.24 10.27
CA LEU A 377 -2.81 -2.39 9.69
C LEU A 377 -2.22 -1.40 8.69
N VAL A 378 -2.66 -1.48 7.44
CA VAL A 378 -2.29 -0.52 6.38
C VAL A 378 -3.55 0.18 5.89
N LEU A 379 -3.57 1.50 6.01
CA LEU A 379 -4.62 2.39 5.53
C LEU A 379 -4.06 3.29 4.42
N HIS A 380 -4.54 3.09 3.19
CA HIS A 380 -4.26 3.97 2.07
C HIS A 380 -5.49 4.82 1.80
N MET A 381 -5.45 6.10 2.16
CA MET A 381 -6.56 7.03 2.00
C MET A 381 -6.36 7.90 0.77
N CYS A 382 -7.41 8.12 -0.01
CA CYS A 382 -7.41 9.03 -1.15
C CYS A 382 -8.56 10.03 -0.93
N CYS A 383 -8.23 11.25 -0.51
CA CYS A 383 -9.23 12.29 -0.25
C CYS A 383 -9.56 13.08 -1.52
N PHE A 384 -10.84 13.25 -1.82
CA PHE A 384 -11.34 14.07 -2.92
C PHE A 384 -11.96 15.35 -2.33
N GLY A 385 -11.13 16.35 -1.99
CA GLY A 385 -11.57 17.63 -1.43
C GLY A 385 -10.40 18.58 -1.10
N LEU A 386 -10.66 19.88 -1.03
CA LEU A 386 -9.68 20.88 -0.59
C LEU A 386 -9.62 20.86 0.95
N ALA A 387 -8.44 20.63 1.52
CA ALA A 387 -8.23 20.75 2.96
C ALA A 387 -8.24 22.24 3.34
N SER A 388 -9.17 22.63 4.21
CA SER A 388 -9.22 23.96 4.81
C SER A 388 -9.67 23.82 6.26
N TYR A 389 -8.81 24.26 7.18
CA TYR A 389 -9.09 24.80 8.52
C TYR A 389 -8.19 24.24 9.64
N VAL A 390 -8.05 25.06 10.69
CA VAL A 390 -7.28 24.83 11.91
C VAL A 390 -8.15 24.15 12.96
N TRP A 391 -7.74 22.97 13.41
CA TRP A 391 -8.44 22.18 14.42
C TRP A 391 -8.47 22.83 15.82
N GLU A 392 -9.59 22.63 16.54
CA GLU A 392 -9.72 22.78 18.00
C GLU A 392 -10.09 21.41 18.61
N PRO A 393 -9.52 21.00 19.76
CA PRO A 393 -9.80 19.71 20.36
C PRO A 393 -11.25 19.59 20.84
N SER A 394 -11.97 18.58 20.36
CA SER A 394 -13.20 18.11 20.97
C SER A 394 -12.91 16.83 21.76
N GLU A 395 -13.29 16.83 23.04
CA GLU A 395 -13.18 15.68 23.94
C GLU A 395 -14.26 14.63 23.63
N GLY A 396 -14.24 14.08 22.41
CA GLY A 396 -15.09 12.97 22.01
C GLY A 396 -14.54 11.66 22.57
N GLY A 397 -15.10 11.21 23.68
CA GLY A 397 -14.69 9.99 24.40
C GLY A 397 -14.90 8.71 23.59
N PHE A 398 -13.88 8.24 22.89
CA PHE A 398 -13.82 6.85 22.44
C PHE A 398 -13.38 5.95 23.59
N GLN A 399 -14.09 4.84 23.80
CA GLN A 399 -13.66 3.82 24.75
C GLN A 399 -12.36 3.18 24.26
N LEU A 400 -11.33 3.23 25.09
CA LEU A 400 -10.02 2.61 24.83
C LEU A 400 -10.22 1.09 24.73
N CYS A 401 -9.74 0.51 23.63
CA CYS A 401 -9.71 -0.92 23.35
C CYS A 401 -8.24 -1.33 23.14
N PRO A 402 -7.53 -1.74 24.21
CA PRO A 402 -6.11 -2.09 24.12
C PRO A 402 -5.90 -3.19 23.08
N HIS A 403 -5.03 -2.92 22.11
CA HIS A 403 -4.72 -3.84 21.03
C HIS A 403 -3.27 -4.34 21.17
N SER A 404 -3.11 -5.43 21.93
CA SER A 404 -1.80 -5.99 22.32
C SER A 404 -1.00 -6.59 21.16
N HIS A 405 -1.68 -7.09 20.13
CA HIS A 405 -1.04 -7.78 19.01
C HIS A 405 -0.57 -6.85 17.87
N LEU A 406 -0.99 -5.57 17.88
CA LEU A 406 -0.73 -4.67 16.76
C LEU A 406 0.73 -4.22 16.78
N LYS A 407 1.49 -4.63 15.76
CA LYS A 407 2.94 -4.37 15.65
C LYS A 407 3.25 -3.21 14.71
N THR A 408 2.49 -3.11 13.62
CA THR A 408 2.74 -2.13 12.56
C THR A 408 1.46 -1.46 12.11
N VAL A 409 1.51 -0.14 12.03
CA VAL A 409 0.45 0.69 11.44
C VAL A 409 1.10 1.56 10.38
N CYS A 410 0.52 1.57 9.18
CA CYS A 410 0.92 2.44 8.09
C CYS A 410 -0.31 3.20 7.58
N MET A 411 -0.26 4.52 7.63
CA MET A 411 -1.30 5.40 7.08
C MET A 411 -0.66 6.24 5.96
N THR A 412 -1.22 6.20 4.76
CA THR A 412 -0.76 7.00 3.61
C THR A 412 -1.91 7.82 3.04
N GLY A 413 -1.59 8.91 2.34
CA GLY A 413 -2.61 9.85 1.81
C GLY A 413 -3.24 10.69 2.94
N PHE A 414 -2.37 11.11 3.85
CA PHE A 414 -2.71 11.96 4.97
C PHE A 414 -2.75 13.41 4.49
N HIS A 415 -3.93 14.02 4.49
CA HIS A 415 -4.14 15.40 4.05
C HIS A 415 -4.45 16.35 5.21
N GLY A 416 -4.38 15.85 6.46
CA GLY A 416 -4.67 16.64 7.66
C GLY A 416 -6.15 16.79 7.97
N PHE A 417 -7.02 15.97 7.36
CA PHE A 417 -8.44 15.97 7.71
C PHE A 417 -8.62 15.60 9.18
N HIS A 418 -9.56 16.27 9.84
CA HIS A 418 -9.80 16.11 11.27
C HIS A 418 -10.01 14.63 11.65
N GLY A 419 -10.87 13.90 10.93
CA GLY A 419 -11.08 12.47 11.18
C GLY A 419 -9.86 11.58 10.92
N GLN A 420 -8.91 11.98 10.06
CA GLN A 420 -7.65 11.22 9.88
C GLN A 420 -6.75 11.35 11.10
N LEU A 421 -6.67 12.56 11.68
CA LEU A 421 -5.90 12.85 12.89
C LEU A 421 -6.45 12.10 14.09
N GLU A 422 -7.76 12.20 14.31
CA GLU A 422 -8.42 11.52 15.43
C GLU A 422 -8.33 9.99 15.31
N LEU A 423 -8.49 9.42 14.11
CA LEU A 423 -8.30 7.99 13.90
C LEU A 423 -6.86 7.56 14.18
N ALA A 424 -5.87 8.33 13.72
CA ALA A 424 -4.47 8.04 14.01
C ALA A 424 -4.22 8.06 15.52
N LEU A 425 -4.69 9.09 16.21
CA LEU A 425 -4.63 9.21 17.67
C LEU A 425 -5.27 8.03 18.39
N TYR A 426 -6.48 7.65 17.98
CA TYR A 426 -7.19 6.51 18.53
C TYR A 426 -6.39 5.22 18.38
N ILE A 427 -5.86 4.94 17.18
CA ILE A 427 -5.04 3.75 16.94
C ILE A 427 -3.78 3.77 17.82
N LEU A 428 -3.13 4.93 17.97
CA LEU A 428 -1.91 5.07 18.75
C LEU A 428 -2.14 4.88 20.26
N ARG A 429 -3.24 5.40 20.80
CA ARG A 429 -3.64 5.20 22.20
C ARG A 429 -3.92 3.72 22.51
N ASN A 430 -4.46 2.99 21.53
CA ASN A 430 -4.80 1.58 21.68
C ASN A 430 -3.65 0.60 21.39
N ALA A 431 -2.68 0.99 20.56
CA ALA A 431 -1.58 0.11 20.19
C ALA A 431 -0.48 0.06 21.27
N HIS A 432 0.00 -1.14 21.61
CA HIS A 432 1.20 -1.31 22.45
C HIS A 432 2.52 -0.97 21.69
N ILE A 433 2.49 0.01 20.78
CA ILE A 433 3.64 0.42 19.92
C ILE A 433 4.42 1.60 20.55
N LYS A 434 4.17 1.93 21.83
CA LYS A 434 4.73 3.12 22.51
C LYS A 434 6.23 3.32 22.25
N LYS A 435 7.08 2.31 22.43
CA LYS A 435 8.55 2.47 22.33
C LYS A 435 9.05 2.77 20.90
N LYS A 436 8.55 2.06 19.89
CA LYS A 436 9.00 2.24 18.48
C LYS A 436 8.45 3.54 17.88
N LEU A 437 7.26 3.96 18.29
CA LEU A 437 6.67 5.23 17.90
C LEU A 437 7.43 6.42 18.51
N LYS A 438 7.67 6.41 19.83
CA LYS A 438 8.43 7.48 20.50
C LYS A 438 9.80 7.71 19.84
N LEU A 439 10.46 6.64 19.37
CA LEU A 439 11.72 6.75 18.61
C LEU A 439 11.56 7.43 17.25
N LYS A 440 10.53 7.06 16.46
CA LYS A 440 10.26 7.71 15.16
C LYS A 440 9.83 9.16 15.34
N PHE A 441 8.99 9.42 16.33
CA PHE A 441 8.56 10.77 16.72
C PHE A 441 9.76 11.65 17.07
N THR A 442 10.66 11.16 17.93
CA THR A 442 11.91 11.84 18.28
C THR A 442 12.74 12.18 17.04
N LYS A 443 12.94 11.21 16.13
CA LYS A 443 13.70 11.46 14.88
C LYS A 443 13.05 12.52 13.98
N ALA A 444 11.72 12.53 13.90
CA ALA A 444 10.97 13.49 13.09
C ALA A 444 11.11 14.91 13.68
N TRP A 445 10.93 15.06 14.99
CA TRP A 445 11.14 16.33 15.70
C TRP A 445 12.57 16.86 15.58
N LEU A 446 13.56 15.99 15.77
CA LEU A 446 14.97 16.39 15.60
C LEU A 446 15.29 16.83 14.18
N SER A 447 14.60 16.27 13.17
CA SER A 447 14.76 16.72 11.78
C SER A 447 14.06 18.06 11.54
N PHE A 448 12.90 18.28 12.15
CA PHE A 448 12.14 19.52 12.07
C PHE A 448 12.85 20.69 12.76
N LEU A 449 13.34 20.50 13.99
CA LEU A 449 14.07 21.52 14.76
C LEU A 449 15.41 21.92 14.12
N LYS A 450 15.94 21.10 13.20
CA LYS A 450 17.14 21.44 12.40
C LYS A 450 16.84 22.38 11.23
N LEU A 451 15.58 22.58 10.87
CA LEU A 451 15.20 23.49 9.79
C LEU A 451 15.27 24.93 10.29
N PRO A 452 15.58 25.91 9.43
CA PRO A 452 15.39 27.32 9.77
C PRO A 452 13.89 27.58 9.92
N LEU A 453 13.46 27.85 11.16
CA LEU A 453 12.08 28.16 11.52
C LEU A 453 11.92 29.69 11.51
N PRO A 454 10.86 30.24 10.87
CA PRO A 454 10.53 31.64 11.07
C PRO A 454 10.14 31.91 12.54
N LEU A 455 10.21 33.18 12.94
CA LEU A 455 10.16 33.58 14.35
C LEU A 455 8.85 33.19 15.04
N ASP A 456 7.73 33.25 14.33
CA ASP A 456 6.41 32.93 14.88
C ASP A 456 6.25 31.42 15.14
N GLU A 457 6.69 30.58 14.19
CA GLU A 457 6.72 29.13 14.37
C GLU A 457 7.71 28.71 15.46
N TYR A 458 8.84 29.39 15.58
CA TYR A 458 9.83 29.13 16.63
C TYR A 458 9.25 29.40 18.03
N LYS A 459 8.51 30.51 18.20
CA LYS A 459 7.80 30.84 19.44
C LYS A 459 6.69 29.83 19.76
N GLU A 460 5.89 29.45 18.77
CA GLU A 460 4.83 28.45 18.94
C GLU A 460 5.42 27.09 19.35
N VAL A 461 6.56 26.72 18.77
CA VAL A 461 7.32 25.52 19.18
C VAL A 461 7.65 25.56 20.65
N LEU A 462 8.28 26.63 21.13
CA LEU A 462 8.61 26.76 22.55
C LEU A 462 7.37 26.76 23.45
N ALA A 463 6.25 27.33 22.97
CA ALA A 463 4.99 27.38 23.71
C ALA A 463 4.37 26.00 23.98
N LEU A 464 4.56 25.01 23.12
CA LEU A 464 3.90 23.69 23.25
C LEU A 464 4.88 22.53 23.49
N ILE A 465 6.19 22.79 23.46
CA ILE A 465 7.21 21.74 23.54
C ILE A 465 7.11 20.95 24.85
N HIS A 466 6.74 21.61 25.95
CA HIS A 466 6.61 20.97 27.26
C HIS A 466 5.38 20.08 27.38
N GLN A 467 4.24 20.51 26.85
CA GLN A 467 2.98 19.76 26.93
C GLN A 467 2.96 18.59 25.95
N ASN A 468 3.40 18.85 24.72
CA ASN A 468 3.15 17.91 23.64
C ASN A 468 4.43 17.20 23.22
N VAL A 469 5.61 17.82 23.21
CA VAL A 469 6.79 17.16 22.63
C VAL A 469 7.56 16.32 23.65
N ILE A 470 7.94 16.91 24.79
CA ILE A 470 8.76 16.28 25.82
C ILE A 470 8.18 14.95 26.33
N PRO A 471 6.88 14.82 26.69
CA PRO A 471 6.33 13.57 27.24
C PRO A 471 6.39 12.39 26.28
N SER A 472 6.45 12.68 24.98
CA SER A 472 6.35 11.70 23.91
C SER A 472 7.64 11.41 23.16
N MET A 473 8.73 12.09 23.53
CA MET A 473 10.04 11.70 23.06
C MET A 473 10.52 10.42 23.74
N SER A 474 11.30 9.62 23.02
CA SER A 474 11.97 8.45 23.58
C SER A 474 13.16 8.82 24.46
N ASN A 475 13.77 9.97 24.17
CA ASN A 475 14.85 10.55 24.95
C ASN A 475 14.74 12.10 24.93
N PRO A 476 14.04 12.72 25.89
CA PRO A 476 13.81 14.17 25.90
C PRO A 476 15.08 15.00 26.12
N SER A 477 16.14 14.44 26.72
CA SER A 477 17.39 15.17 27.00
C SER A 477 18.10 15.68 25.74
N ILE A 478 17.79 15.15 24.56
CA ILE A 478 18.34 15.65 23.29
C ILE A 478 17.88 17.10 23.01
N LEU A 479 16.77 17.55 23.60
CA LEU A 479 16.30 18.93 23.49
C LEU A 479 17.10 19.94 24.34
N CYS A 480 18.02 19.47 25.19
CA CYS A 480 18.83 20.31 26.07
C CYS A 480 19.49 21.47 25.30
N ASP A 481 20.26 21.18 24.25
CA ASP A 481 20.98 22.21 23.49
C ASP A 481 20.02 23.22 22.86
N PHE A 482 18.87 22.75 22.36
CA PHE A 482 17.86 23.62 21.75
C PHE A 482 17.23 24.55 22.78
N LEU A 483 16.78 24.02 23.93
CA LEU A 483 16.14 24.80 24.99
C LEU A 483 17.12 25.72 25.71
N THR A 484 18.35 25.28 25.95
CA THR A 484 19.43 26.10 26.54
C THR A 484 19.75 27.29 25.63
N ARG A 485 19.97 27.06 24.33
CA ARG A 485 20.20 28.15 23.37
C ARG A 485 18.99 29.08 23.26
N SER A 486 17.77 28.53 23.25
CA SER A 486 16.55 29.34 23.23
C SER A 486 16.48 30.24 24.47
N TYR A 487 16.84 29.69 25.63
CA TYR A 487 16.91 30.40 26.88
C TYR A 487 18.03 31.46 26.91
N ASP A 488 19.14 31.25 26.20
CA ASP A 488 20.26 32.22 26.04
C ASP A 488 19.94 33.42 25.15
N ILE A 489 18.91 33.36 24.30
CA ILE A 489 18.57 34.47 23.39
C ILE A 489 18.09 35.73 24.13
N GLY A 490 17.37 35.58 25.24
CA GLY A 490 16.78 36.68 26.00
C GLY A 490 15.34 37.03 25.59
N GLY A 491 14.69 37.86 26.40
CA GLY A 491 13.34 38.38 26.15
C GLY A 491 12.25 37.29 26.15
N VAL A 492 11.23 37.46 25.30
CA VAL A 492 10.05 36.58 25.26
C VAL A 492 10.43 35.13 24.89
N ILE A 493 11.49 34.92 24.11
CA ILE A 493 11.94 33.58 23.72
C ILE A 493 12.47 32.81 24.94
N SER A 494 13.26 33.45 25.80
CA SER A 494 13.73 32.84 27.04
C SER A 494 12.59 32.47 27.98
N VAL A 495 11.59 33.34 28.09
CA VAL A 495 10.38 33.08 28.88
C VAL A 495 9.65 31.84 28.37
N MET A 496 9.50 31.68 27.05
CA MET A 496 8.81 30.51 26.47
C MET A 496 9.63 29.22 26.57
N ALA A 497 10.96 29.31 26.59
CA ALA A 497 11.84 28.15 26.76
C ALA A 497 11.90 27.65 28.21
N LEU A 498 11.57 28.50 29.19
CA LEU A 498 11.75 28.26 30.62
C LEU A 498 11.07 26.96 31.10
N ARG A 499 9.79 26.75 30.75
CA ARG A 499 9.03 25.58 31.21
C ARG A 499 9.59 24.27 30.64
N GLY A 500 9.97 24.26 29.37
CA GLY A 500 10.62 23.10 28.76
C GLY A 500 11.98 22.80 29.41
N LEU A 501 12.77 23.83 29.69
CA LEU A 501 14.07 23.71 30.35
C LEU A 501 13.93 23.20 31.79
N PHE A 502 12.96 23.72 32.55
CA PHE A 502 12.68 23.29 33.93
C PHE A 502 12.28 21.81 34.00
N ILE A 503 11.46 21.32 33.07
CA ILE A 503 11.12 19.89 33.00
C ILE A 503 12.37 19.04 32.72
N LEU A 504 13.27 19.48 31.82
CA LEU A 504 14.51 18.77 31.59
C LEU A 504 15.41 18.76 32.84
N MET A 505 15.47 19.84 33.59
CA MET A 505 16.25 19.93 34.83
C MET A 505 15.70 19.00 35.91
N THR A 506 14.39 19.05 36.16
CA THR A 506 13.74 18.32 37.26
C THR A 506 13.50 16.83 36.96
N GLN A 507 13.11 16.49 35.73
CA GLN A 507 12.69 15.13 35.36
C GLN A 507 13.72 14.36 34.55
N HIS A 508 14.70 15.06 33.95
CA HIS A 508 15.69 14.46 33.06
C HIS A 508 17.16 14.74 33.45
N GLY A 509 17.39 15.33 34.63
CA GLY A 509 18.72 15.50 35.21
C GLY A 509 19.62 16.49 34.45
N LEU A 510 19.03 17.48 33.77
CA LEU A 510 19.79 18.54 33.14
C LEU A 510 20.32 19.54 34.18
N GLU A 511 21.61 19.85 34.15
CA GLU A 511 22.19 20.94 34.92
C GLU A 511 22.33 22.19 34.04
N TYR A 512 21.76 23.31 34.48
CA TYR A 512 21.94 24.62 33.86
C TYR A 512 22.72 25.54 34.81
N PRO A 513 23.96 25.94 34.48
CA PRO A 513 24.76 26.80 35.34
C PRO A 513 24.06 28.14 35.60
N LYS A 514 24.00 28.56 36.86
CA LYS A 514 23.48 29.89 37.27
C LYS A 514 22.04 30.14 36.82
N PHE A 515 21.21 29.09 36.80
CA PHE A 515 19.81 29.17 36.38
C PHE A 515 19.03 30.29 37.09
N TYR A 516 19.15 30.39 38.41
CA TYR A 516 18.45 31.40 39.21
C TYR A 516 18.94 32.83 38.97
N GLU A 517 20.25 33.05 38.77
CA GLU A 517 20.80 34.37 38.38
C GLU A 517 20.17 34.84 37.07
N LYS A 518 20.03 33.93 36.10
CA LYS A 518 19.46 34.24 34.80
C LYS A 518 17.93 34.37 34.82
N LEU A 519 17.25 33.58 35.65
CA LEU A 519 15.81 33.73 35.90
C LEU A 519 15.52 35.11 36.51
N TYR A 520 16.34 35.54 37.45
CA TYR A 520 16.25 36.88 38.05
C TYR A 520 16.48 37.98 37.01
N ALA A 521 17.50 37.84 36.15
CA ALA A 521 17.76 38.79 35.06
C ALA A 521 16.63 38.89 34.01
N LEU A 522 15.72 37.90 33.94
CA LEU A 522 14.54 37.95 33.05
C LEU A 522 13.39 38.77 33.63
N LEU A 523 13.40 39.09 34.93
CA LEU A 523 12.38 39.90 35.63
C LEU A 523 12.50 41.39 35.27
N THR A 524 12.28 41.70 34.00
CA THR A 524 12.29 43.08 33.49
C THR A 524 10.87 43.65 33.42
N PRO A 525 10.70 45.00 33.52
CA PRO A 525 9.39 45.64 33.40
C PRO A 525 8.61 45.25 32.14
N ALA A 526 9.31 44.95 31.04
CA ALA A 526 8.72 44.53 29.77
C ALA A 526 8.00 43.17 29.84
N VAL A 527 8.42 42.27 30.73
CA VAL A 527 7.80 40.93 30.88
C VAL A 527 6.42 41.02 31.54
N PHE A 528 6.23 41.96 32.47
CA PHE A 528 4.93 42.21 33.13
C PHE A 528 3.88 42.82 32.17
N MET A 529 4.34 43.43 31.07
CA MET A 529 3.48 43.99 30.01
C MET A 529 3.26 43.01 28.84
N ALA A 530 3.90 41.84 28.85
CA ALA A 530 3.82 40.88 27.74
C ALA A 530 2.52 40.04 27.76
N LYS A 531 2.06 39.63 26.56
CA LYS A 531 0.85 38.79 26.37
C LYS A 531 0.90 37.44 27.13
N HIS A 532 2.09 36.95 27.46
CA HIS A 532 2.31 35.65 28.13
C HIS A 532 2.66 35.76 29.63
N ARG A 533 2.44 36.92 30.26
CA ARG A 533 2.81 37.18 31.67
C ARG A 533 2.21 36.21 32.70
N SER A 534 0.98 35.73 32.49
CA SER A 534 0.31 34.80 33.42
C SER A 534 1.03 33.46 33.50
N VAL A 535 1.48 32.94 32.35
CA VAL A 535 2.25 31.70 32.27
C VAL A 535 3.61 31.89 32.94
N PHE A 536 4.30 32.99 32.66
CA PHE A 536 5.59 33.28 33.30
C PHE A 536 5.50 33.41 34.83
N LEU A 537 4.47 34.08 35.37
CA LEU A 537 4.28 34.23 36.81
C LEU A 537 4.01 32.89 37.50
N GLN A 538 3.24 32.00 36.87
CA GLN A 538 3.02 30.64 37.38
C GLN A 538 4.34 29.84 37.44
N GLU A 539 5.19 29.98 36.42
CA GLU A 539 6.51 29.33 36.39
C GLU A 539 7.46 29.85 37.48
N VAL A 540 7.45 31.17 37.75
CA VAL A 540 8.25 31.75 38.82
C VAL A 540 7.80 31.22 40.19
N ASP A 541 6.49 31.13 40.43
CA ASP A 541 5.91 30.63 41.69
C ASP A 541 6.25 29.14 41.93
N GLU A 542 6.17 28.30 40.90
CA GLU A 542 6.59 26.89 40.96
C GLU A 542 8.11 26.71 41.15
N ASN A 543 8.92 27.65 40.67
CA ASN A 543 10.38 27.61 40.83
C ASN A 543 10.85 28.10 42.21
N ASP A 544 10.21 29.13 42.76
CA ASP A 544 10.55 29.73 44.05
C ASP A 544 10.16 28.81 45.23
N SER A 545 9.03 28.11 45.10
CA SER A 545 8.60 27.09 46.07
C SER A 545 9.59 25.93 46.23
N ASN A 546 10.45 25.66 45.23
CA ASN A 546 11.49 24.63 45.27
C ASN A 546 12.87 25.14 45.78
N ALA A 547 13.07 26.44 45.98
CA ALA A 547 14.39 27.05 46.23
C ALA A 547 14.75 27.27 47.72
N ARG A 548 13.94 26.82 48.69
CA ARG A 548 14.16 27.13 50.13
C ARG A 548 15.39 26.42 50.72
N GLY A 549 16.48 27.18 50.94
CA GLY A 549 17.67 26.75 51.69
C GLY A 549 18.43 27.91 52.35
N GLU A 550 18.55 27.81 53.69
CA GLU A 550 19.46 28.46 54.67
C GLU A 550 19.54 30.00 54.79
N ALA A 551 19.12 30.50 55.96
CA ALA A 551 19.18 31.90 56.39
C ALA A 551 20.29 32.12 57.44
N SER A 552 21.05 33.21 57.33
CA SER A 552 22.00 33.66 58.36
C SER A 552 21.71 35.10 58.85
N GLN A 553 21.95 35.33 60.14
CA GLN A 553 21.45 36.43 61.01
C GLN A 553 21.88 37.88 60.68
N PRO A 554 21.16 38.90 61.22
CA PRO A 554 21.31 40.30 60.82
C PRO A 554 22.32 41.10 61.66
N LYS A 555 22.97 42.11 61.06
CA LYS A 555 23.60 43.23 61.78
C LYS A 555 23.39 44.59 61.08
N LYS A 556 22.69 45.45 61.82
CA LYS A 556 22.58 46.93 61.88
C LYS A 556 22.39 47.79 60.61
N ILE A 557 21.42 48.68 60.80
CA ILE A 557 20.74 49.66 59.93
C ILE A 557 21.64 50.81 59.50
N GLY A 558 21.61 51.14 58.20
CA GLY A 558 22.07 52.40 57.62
C GLY A 558 22.36 52.30 56.11
N ALA A 559 21.46 52.88 55.29
CA ALA A 559 21.37 52.88 53.81
C ALA A 559 20.64 51.68 53.18
N ASP A 560 19.81 51.95 52.15
CA ASP A 560 19.13 50.93 51.34
C ASP A 560 20.19 49.99 50.74
N PRO A 561 20.26 48.73 51.20
CA PRO A 561 21.29 47.79 50.77
C PRO A 561 21.00 47.21 49.38
N PHE A 562 19.84 47.53 48.78
CA PHE A 562 19.40 46.94 47.52
C PHE A 562 20.12 47.54 46.31
N ASN A 563 20.94 46.71 45.66
CA ASN A 563 21.60 47.07 44.41
C ASN A 563 20.74 46.64 43.21
N ASN A 564 20.06 47.59 42.58
CA ASN A 564 19.21 47.36 41.39
C ASN A 564 19.98 46.79 40.17
N ASP A 565 21.30 46.95 40.13
CA ASP A 565 22.15 46.50 39.04
C ASP A 565 22.85 45.15 39.34
N GLU A 566 22.58 44.52 40.48
CA GLU A 566 23.17 43.24 40.87
C GLU A 566 22.49 42.05 40.19
N ALA A 567 23.25 41.27 39.42
CA ALA A 567 22.74 40.13 38.67
C ALA A 567 22.60 38.84 39.51
N ASP A 568 23.29 38.77 40.65
CA ASP A 568 23.20 37.64 41.58
C ASP A 568 22.15 37.96 42.67
N PRO A 569 20.99 37.28 42.68
CA PRO A 569 19.93 37.57 43.66
C PRO A 569 20.40 37.39 45.11
N ALA A 570 21.38 36.50 45.35
CA ALA A 570 21.94 36.26 46.68
C ALA A 570 22.87 37.41 47.16
N LYS A 571 23.37 38.25 46.25
CA LYS A 571 24.25 39.39 46.53
C LYS A 571 23.56 40.75 46.41
N SER A 572 22.32 40.78 45.93
CA SER A 572 21.53 41.99 45.67
C SER A 572 21.26 42.87 46.90
N GLY A 573 21.57 42.37 48.11
CA GLY A 573 21.34 43.09 49.37
C GLY A 573 19.87 43.13 49.80
N ALA A 574 18.97 42.48 49.06
CA ALA A 574 17.54 42.38 49.39
C ALA A 574 17.23 41.68 50.74
N MET A 575 18.22 41.01 51.35
CA MET A 575 18.11 40.33 52.66
C MET A 575 18.31 41.28 53.87
N CYS A 576 17.79 42.50 53.81
CA CYS A 576 17.66 43.38 54.97
C CYS A 576 16.31 44.11 54.90
N GLU A 577 15.46 43.81 55.89
CA GLU A 577 14.11 44.33 56.13
C GLU A 577 12.92 43.57 55.50
N TYR A 578 11.90 43.45 56.34
CA TYR A 578 10.68 42.63 56.27
C TYR A 578 9.70 43.01 55.13
N LEU A 579 10.15 43.21 53.89
CA LEU A 579 9.33 43.81 52.81
C LEU A 579 9.21 42.99 51.50
N ILE A 580 9.75 41.77 51.42
CA ILE A 580 9.66 40.96 50.19
C ILE A 580 8.34 40.20 50.05
N ILE A 581 7.71 39.76 51.14
CA ILE A 581 6.45 38.97 51.06
C ILE A 581 5.22 39.87 50.82
N SER A 582 5.28 41.16 51.20
CA SER A 582 4.14 42.07 51.06
C SER A 582 4.03 42.71 49.68
N ASN A 583 5.14 43.01 48.99
CA ASN A 583 5.09 43.74 47.72
C ASN A 583 4.75 42.86 46.49
N ILE A 584 5.10 41.57 46.52
CA ILE A 584 4.68 40.63 45.46
C ILE A 584 3.17 40.31 45.59
N CYS A 585 2.65 40.16 46.81
CA CYS A 585 1.22 39.96 47.06
C CYS A 585 0.36 41.21 46.77
N CYS A 586 0.87 42.42 47.01
CA CYS A 586 0.12 43.66 46.73
C CYS A 586 0.01 44.00 45.23
N LEU A 587 0.96 43.58 44.39
CA LEU A 587 0.89 43.74 42.93
C LEU A 587 -0.10 42.76 42.26
N ILE A 588 -0.34 41.61 42.88
CA ILE A 588 -1.31 40.61 42.40
C ILE A 588 -2.76 41.07 42.62
N LEU A 589 -3.03 41.85 43.66
CA LEU A 589 -4.37 42.32 44.00
C LEU A 589 -4.86 43.52 43.16
N PHE A 590 -3.97 44.23 42.45
CA PHE A 590 -4.35 45.38 41.61
C PHE A 590 -4.66 45.05 40.14
N SER A 591 -4.47 43.79 39.70
CA SER A 591 -4.69 43.37 38.31
C SER A 591 -6.10 42.82 38.02
N SER A 592 -6.98 42.71 39.01
CA SER A 592 -8.28 42.03 38.89
C SER A 592 -9.44 42.91 38.38
N VAL A 593 -9.21 44.17 37.96
CA VAL A 593 -10.31 45.11 37.63
C VAL A 593 -10.29 45.73 36.22
N LEU A 594 -9.37 45.37 35.31
CA LEU A 594 -9.42 45.91 33.94
C LEU A 594 -9.49 44.82 32.85
N SER A 595 -10.54 43.99 32.94
CA SER A 595 -11.01 43.15 31.85
C SER A 595 -12.23 43.82 31.20
N LEU A 596 -12.05 44.58 30.12
CA LEU A 596 -13.08 44.82 29.10
C LEU A 596 -12.50 45.60 27.90
N ALA A 597 -12.91 45.15 26.70
CA ALA A 597 -12.66 45.68 25.36
C ALA A 597 -11.30 45.34 24.71
N ILE A 598 -11.34 44.46 23.70
CA ILE A 598 -11.01 44.79 22.29
C ILE A 598 -11.42 43.58 21.42
N LEU A 599 -12.51 43.78 20.67
CA LEU A 599 -12.82 43.10 19.41
C LEU A 599 -12.44 44.08 18.28
N SER A 600 -11.70 43.62 17.27
CA SER A 600 -12.05 43.79 15.84
C SER A 600 -10.86 43.49 14.92
N ASP A 601 -11.04 42.42 14.14
CA ASP A 601 -10.87 42.34 12.68
C ASP A 601 -9.48 42.46 12.01
N LYS A 602 -9.12 41.39 11.27
CA LYS A 602 -8.83 41.45 9.82
C LYS A 602 -8.69 40.05 9.18
N GLN A 603 -9.29 39.92 7.99
CA GLN A 603 -9.34 38.76 7.10
C GLN A 603 -8.05 38.48 6.29
N SER A 604 -7.76 37.17 6.12
CA SER A 604 -7.30 36.36 4.94
C SER A 604 -6.07 36.79 4.10
N PRO A 605 -5.50 35.97 3.16
CA PRO A 605 -5.82 34.59 2.76
C PRO A 605 -4.60 33.63 2.54
N GLU A 606 -4.92 32.38 2.15
CA GLU A 606 -4.10 31.38 1.41
C GLU A 606 -2.72 30.96 1.97
N LYS A 607 -2.62 29.73 2.48
CA LYS A 607 -1.33 29.04 2.68
C LYS A 607 -1.36 27.63 2.09
N SER A 608 -0.46 27.40 1.14
CA SER A 608 0.04 26.08 0.77
C SER A 608 0.64 25.37 1.98
N PHE A 609 0.45 24.05 2.06
CA PHE A 609 1.00 23.13 3.08
C PHE A 609 2.36 23.59 3.61
N SER A 610 2.39 24.12 4.83
CA SER A 610 3.57 24.81 5.38
C SER A 610 4.16 24.05 6.56
N LYS A 611 5.38 24.42 6.98
CA LYS A 611 6.06 23.87 8.18
C LYS A 611 5.17 23.95 9.44
N TYR A 612 4.20 24.86 9.45
CA TYR A 612 3.15 25.04 10.46
C TYR A 612 2.27 23.79 10.65
N ASP A 613 1.93 23.09 9.56
CA ASP A 613 1.04 21.92 9.62
C ASP A 613 1.74 20.72 10.27
N PHE A 614 3.06 20.59 10.08
CA PHE A 614 3.86 19.52 10.71
C PHE A 614 3.90 19.66 12.24
N PHE A 615 4.05 20.90 12.74
CA PHE A 615 4.07 21.20 14.17
C PHE A 615 2.74 20.85 14.85
N LYS A 616 1.61 21.27 14.26
CA LYS A 616 0.27 20.92 14.75
C LYS A 616 0.04 19.41 14.73
N ILE A 617 0.32 18.73 13.62
CA ILE A 617 0.11 17.28 13.46
C ILE A 617 0.95 16.47 14.48
N THR A 618 2.18 16.88 14.75
CA THR A 618 3.06 16.15 15.68
C THR A 618 2.72 16.42 17.15
N SER A 619 2.36 17.65 17.49
CA SER A 619 1.82 18.00 18.81
C SER A 619 0.53 17.21 19.13
N LEU A 620 -0.28 16.98 18.10
CA LEU A 620 -1.54 16.22 18.13
C LEU A 620 -1.36 14.72 18.33
N ILE A 621 -0.39 14.08 17.67
CA ILE A 621 -0.20 12.61 17.65
C ILE A 621 0.12 12.00 19.04
N VAL A 622 0.27 12.83 20.06
CA VAL A 622 1.13 12.54 21.19
C VAL A 622 0.61 13.07 22.53
N GLY A 623 -0.34 14.01 22.53
CA GLY A 623 -1.30 14.20 23.62
C GLY A 623 -2.51 13.28 23.44
#